data_AF-A0A940MUX0-F1
#
_entry.id   AF-A0A940MUX0-F1
#
_cell.length_a   1.000
_cell.length_b   1.000
_cell.length_c   1.000
_cell.angle_alpha   90.00
_cell.angle_beta   90.00
_cell.angle_gamma   90.00
#
_symmetry.space_group_name_H-M   'P 1'
#
loop_
_entity.id
_entity.type
_entity.pdbx_description
1 polymer ?
#
loop_
_entity_poly.entity_id
_entity_poly.type
_entity_poly.pdbx_seq_one_letter_code
_entity_poly.pdbx_strand_id
1 'polypeptide(L)'
;MEYPIHAFLRGDGRDGRGRLLTEVLAFDNGRLEAVHDFIQWLFPLREASRAVPGSPVMGEDEAAAIRADPKAQDGLRAALERMARFYAGTDHWLARFDHNHLRITRIITAVRDLLGREEAARFHAGLLARVGAAGGPVNAESLRHWERALGPA
;
A
#
# COMPACT_ATOMS: atom_id res chain seq x y z
N MET A 1 -24.89 -4.70 3.10
CA MET A 1 -24.05 -5.03 1.94
C MET A 1 -22.71 -5.47 2.49
N GLU A 2 -22.18 -6.61 2.04
CA GLU A 2 -20.86 -7.08 2.44
C GLU A 2 -19.83 -6.51 1.45
N TYR A 3 -18.89 -5.74 1.97
CA TYR A 3 -17.85 -5.07 1.21
C TYR A 3 -16.58 -5.94 1.24
N PRO A 4 -16.11 -6.50 0.11
CA PRO A 4 -15.07 -7.52 0.12
C PRO A 4 -13.71 -7.02 0.60
N ILE A 5 -13.32 -5.79 0.27
CA ILE A 5 -12.07 -5.17 0.72
C ILE A 5 -12.15 -4.88 2.20
N HIS A 6 -13.27 -4.33 2.65
CA HIS A 6 -13.53 -4.09 4.07
C HIS A 6 -13.45 -5.39 4.88
N ALA A 7 -14.13 -6.46 4.44
CA ALA A 7 -14.08 -7.77 5.07
C ALA A 7 -12.65 -8.34 5.11
N PHE A 8 -11.89 -8.22 4.01
CA PHE A 8 -10.49 -8.64 3.95
C PHE A 8 -9.61 -7.87 4.94
N LEU A 9 -9.69 -6.53 4.98
CA LEU A 9 -8.91 -5.69 5.90
C LEU A 9 -9.28 -5.92 7.37
N ARG A 10 -10.54 -6.27 7.65
CA ARG A 10 -10.95 -6.72 8.99
C ARG A 10 -10.38 -8.10 9.38
N GLY A 11 -9.86 -8.87 8.42
CA GLY A 11 -9.43 -10.25 8.62
C GLY A 11 -10.57 -11.28 8.63
N ASP A 12 -11.79 -10.87 8.29
CA ASP A 12 -12.98 -11.74 8.22
C ASP A 12 -13.22 -12.27 6.79
N GLY A 13 -12.62 -11.63 5.79
CA GLY A 13 -12.69 -11.97 4.37
C GLY A 13 -11.38 -12.43 3.75
N ARG A 14 -11.41 -12.71 2.45
CA ARG A 14 -10.27 -13.17 1.66
C ARG A 14 -10.05 -12.26 0.44
N ASP A 15 -8.81 -12.19 -0.02
CA ASP A 15 -8.49 -11.51 -1.28
C ASP A 15 -8.93 -12.32 -2.51
N GLY A 16 -8.67 -11.78 -3.70
CA GLY A 16 -9.05 -12.41 -4.98
C GLY A 16 -8.33 -13.72 -5.28
N ARG A 17 -7.32 -14.11 -4.49
CA ARG A 17 -6.64 -15.41 -4.54
C ARG A 17 -7.10 -16.35 -3.42
N GLY A 18 -8.08 -15.95 -2.63
CA GLY A 18 -8.58 -16.72 -1.50
C GLY A 18 -7.67 -16.65 -0.27
N ARG A 19 -6.77 -15.68 -0.14
CA ARG A 19 -5.87 -15.54 1.02
C ARG A 19 -6.47 -14.63 2.08
N LEU A 20 -6.28 -14.96 3.35
CA LEU A 20 -6.57 -14.10 4.49
C LEU A 20 -5.53 -12.98 4.60
N LEU A 21 -5.90 -11.89 5.27
CA LEU A 21 -4.97 -10.80 5.57
C LEU A 21 -3.72 -11.32 6.30
N THR A 22 -3.89 -12.18 7.31
CA THR A 22 -2.80 -12.76 8.10
C THR A 22 -1.83 -13.58 7.24
N GLU A 23 -2.33 -14.31 6.25
CA GLU A 23 -1.51 -15.09 5.32
C GLU A 23 -0.66 -14.17 4.43
N VAL A 24 -1.23 -13.07 3.93
CA VAL A 24 -0.52 -12.09 3.12
C VAL A 24 0.54 -11.35 3.95
N LEU A 25 0.21 -10.96 5.19
CA LEU A 25 1.16 -10.28 6.08
C LEU A 25 2.35 -11.16 6.48
N ALA A 26 2.16 -12.49 6.46
CA ALA A 26 3.19 -13.48 6.75
C ALA A 26 4.14 -13.76 5.57
N PHE A 27 3.90 -13.19 4.37
CA PHE A 27 4.83 -13.34 3.25
C PHE A 27 6.22 -12.83 3.64
N ASP A 28 7.27 -13.56 3.24
CA ASP A 28 8.64 -13.08 3.29
C ASP A 28 8.91 -12.02 2.21
N ASN A 29 10.08 -11.37 2.27
CA ASN A 29 10.42 -10.30 1.33
C ASN A 29 10.54 -10.81 -0.12
N GLY A 30 11.01 -12.05 -0.32
CA GLY A 30 11.11 -12.65 -1.65
C GLY A 30 9.72 -12.85 -2.29
N ARG A 31 8.73 -13.26 -1.49
CA ARG A 31 7.35 -13.45 -1.95
C ARG A 31 6.63 -12.13 -2.16
N LEU A 32 6.85 -11.12 -1.32
CA LEU A 32 6.33 -9.76 -1.56
C LEU A 32 6.87 -9.16 -2.86
N GLU A 33 8.11 -9.46 -3.20
CA GLU A 33 8.71 -9.03 -4.45
C GLU A 33 8.14 -9.80 -5.66
N ALA A 34 8.04 -11.13 -5.54
CA ALA A 34 7.62 -12.00 -6.63
C ALA A 34 6.11 -11.94 -6.96
N VAL A 35 5.25 -11.66 -5.98
CA VAL A 35 3.79 -11.72 -6.13
C VAL A 35 3.19 -10.33 -6.05
N HIS A 36 2.39 -9.94 -7.04
CA HIS A 36 1.98 -8.53 -7.21
C HIS A 36 0.48 -8.31 -6.96
N ASP A 37 -0.30 -9.39 -6.83
CA ASP A 37 -1.77 -9.36 -6.77
C ASP A 37 -2.36 -9.04 -5.38
N PHE A 38 -1.52 -9.05 -4.34
CA PHE A 38 -1.94 -8.74 -2.98
C PHE A 38 -2.02 -7.23 -2.73
N ILE A 39 -1.18 -6.44 -3.41
CA ILE A 39 -0.97 -5.03 -3.07
C ILE A 39 -2.24 -4.20 -3.31
N GLN A 40 -3.08 -4.63 -4.27
CA GLN A 40 -4.34 -3.95 -4.55
C GLN A 40 -5.40 -4.17 -3.49
N TRP A 41 -5.31 -5.29 -2.75
CA TRP A 41 -6.18 -5.60 -1.62
C TRP A 41 -5.71 -4.96 -0.32
N LEU A 42 -4.40 -4.95 -0.07
CA LEU A 42 -3.84 -4.26 1.10
C LEU A 42 -4.01 -2.75 1.01
N PHE A 43 -3.84 -2.16 -0.19
CA PHE A 43 -3.91 -0.72 -0.41
C PHE A 43 -4.87 -0.41 -1.55
N PRO A 44 -6.18 -0.53 -1.31
CA PRO A 44 -7.19 -0.34 -2.35
C PRO A 44 -7.27 1.12 -2.82
N LEU A 45 -7.59 1.32 -4.09
CA LEU A 45 -7.83 2.64 -4.68
C LEU A 45 -9.20 2.68 -5.33
N ARG A 46 -9.72 3.89 -5.53
CA ARG A 46 -10.97 4.13 -6.30
C ARG A 46 -10.82 3.89 -7.80
N GLU A 47 -9.60 3.91 -8.29
CA GLU A 47 -9.29 3.69 -9.70
C GLU A 47 -8.80 2.26 -9.92
N ALA A 48 -9.26 1.65 -11.00
CA ALA A 48 -8.84 0.31 -11.40
C ALA A 48 -7.32 0.26 -11.66
N SER A 49 -6.68 -0.81 -11.22
CA SER A 49 -5.28 -1.04 -11.54
C SER A 49 -5.11 -1.32 -13.03
N ARG A 50 -4.21 -0.59 -13.69
CA ARG A 50 -3.78 -0.89 -15.07
C ARG A 50 -2.77 -2.04 -15.15
N ALA A 51 -2.13 -2.39 -14.03
CA ALA A 51 -1.05 -3.38 -13.98
C ALA A 51 -1.56 -4.79 -13.67
N VAL A 52 -2.63 -4.91 -12.87
CA VAL A 52 -3.20 -6.21 -12.46
C VAL A 52 -4.69 -6.25 -12.83
N PRO A 53 -5.06 -6.90 -13.94
CA PRO A 53 -6.46 -7.08 -14.34
C PRO A 53 -7.29 -7.77 -13.25
N GLY A 54 -8.54 -7.34 -13.08
CA GLY A 54 -9.44 -7.92 -12.07
C GLY A 54 -9.13 -7.51 -10.61
N SER A 55 -8.22 -6.55 -10.40
CA SER A 55 -7.97 -5.97 -9.08
C SER A 55 -9.23 -5.32 -8.50
N PRO A 56 -9.41 -5.35 -7.17
CA PRO A 56 -10.53 -4.70 -6.53
C PRO A 56 -10.49 -3.18 -6.76
N VAL A 57 -11.66 -2.60 -6.98
CA VAL A 57 -11.89 -1.16 -7.05
C VAL A 57 -12.75 -0.78 -5.87
N MET A 58 -12.28 0.15 -5.05
CA MET A 58 -12.98 0.56 -3.84
C MET A 58 -13.98 1.67 -4.17
N GLY A 59 -15.27 1.39 -3.92
CA GLY A 59 -16.33 2.39 -3.99
C GLY A 59 -16.31 3.34 -2.79
N GLU A 60 -17.05 4.44 -2.87
CA GLU A 60 -17.16 5.41 -1.76
C GLU A 60 -17.77 4.80 -0.50
N ASP A 61 -18.81 3.98 -0.64
CA ASP A 61 -19.49 3.36 0.52
C ASP A 61 -18.57 2.36 1.26
N GLU A 62 -17.75 1.62 0.52
CA GLU A 62 -16.76 0.70 1.09
C GLU A 62 -15.60 1.46 1.75
N ALA A 63 -15.14 2.56 1.14
CA ALA A 63 -14.15 3.44 1.76
C ALA A 63 -14.68 4.05 3.07
N ALA A 64 -15.94 4.50 3.09
CA ALA A 64 -16.61 4.99 4.29
C ALA A 64 -16.70 3.89 5.37
N ALA A 65 -17.05 2.66 4.98
CA ALA A 65 -17.09 1.52 5.90
C ALA A 65 -15.72 1.21 6.51
N ILE A 66 -14.64 1.24 5.72
CA ILE A 66 -13.27 1.07 6.22
C ILE A 66 -12.88 2.20 7.18
N ARG A 67 -13.18 3.46 6.85
CA ARG A 67 -12.87 4.61 7.72
C ARG A 67 -13.64 4.56 9.04
N ALA A 68 -14.85 4.00 9.06
CA ALA A 68 -15.69 3.91 10.25
C ALA A 68 -15.38 2.69 11.14
N ASP A 69 -14.49 1.79 10.71
CA ASP A 69 -14.25 0.51 11.38
C ASP A 69 -12.79 0.37 11.88
N PRO A 70 -12.56 0.47 13.20
CA PRO A 70 -11.24 0.32 13.80
C PRO A 70 -10.53 -0.99 13.42
N LYS A 71 -11.26 -2.10 13.28
CA LYS A 71 -10.64 -3.40 12.95
C LYS A 71 -10.09 -3.41 11.53
N ALA A 72 -10.82 -2.79 10.58
CA ALA A 72 -10.35 -2.63 9.21
C ALA A 72 -9.16 -1.67 9.13
N GLN A 73 -9.19 -0.58 9.90
CA GLN A 73 -8.07 0.35 9.99
C GLN A 73 -6.82 -0.32 10.56
N ASP A 74 -6.95 -1.16 11.60
CA ASP A 74 -5.81 -1.87 12.19
C ASP A 74 -5.20 -2.88 11.21
N GLY A 75 -6.02 -3.56 10.40
CA GLY A 75 -5.51 -4.40 9.32
C GLY A 75 -4.72 -3.62 8.26
N LEU A 76 -5.20 -2.42 7.90
CA LEU A 76 -4.49 -1.53 6.98
C LEU A 76 -3.19 -0.98 7.59
N ARG A 77 -3.17 -0.65 8.88
CA ARG A 77 -1.94 -0.25 9.60
C ARG A 77 -0.93 -1.39 9.66
N ALA A 78 -1.37 -2.62 9.92
CA ALA A 78 -0.51 -3.80 9.90
C ALA A 78 0.10 -4.04 8.50
N ALA A 79 -0.68 -3.80 7.44
CA ALA A 79 -0.20 -3.82 6.07
C ALA A 79 0.85 -2.73 5.80
N LEU A 80 0.60 -1.50 6.25
CA LEU A 80 1.53 -0.38 6.13
C LEU A 80 2.86 -0.69 6.84
N GLU A 81 2.79 -1.21 8.06
CA GLU A 81 3.96 -1.60 8.83
C GLU A 81 4.74 -2.74 8.14
N ARG A 82 4.03 -3.74 7.59
CA ARG A 82 4.66 -4.84 6.86
C ARG A 82 5.42 -4.34 5.63
N MET A 83 4.85 -3.41 4.87
CA MET A 83 5.52 -2.81 3.71
C MET A 83 6.66 -1.87 4.13
N ALA A 84 6.53 -1.13 5.22
CA ALA A 84 7.62 -0.32 5.77
C ALA A 84 8.84 -1.20 6.14
N ARG A 85 8.62 -2.36 6.79
CA ARG A 85 9.68 -3.34 7.06
C ARG A 85 10.32 -3.90 5.79
N PHE A 86 9.53 -4.14 4.75
CA PHE A 86 10.04 -4.57 3.45
C PHE A 86 10.99 -3.54 2.82
N TYR A 87 10.58 -2.27 2.75
CA TYR A 87 11.42 -1.20 2.18
C TYR A 87 12.63 -0.84 3.06
N ALA A 88 12.53 -1.02 4.37
CA ALA A 88 13.65 -0.87 5.29
C ALA A 88 14.69 -2.01 5.15
N GLY A 89 14.24 -3.24 4.92
CA GLY A 89 15.08 -4.44 4.90
C GLY A 89 15.54 -4.91 3.51
N THR A 90 15.26 -4.15 2.45
CA THR A 90 15.65 -4.48 1.07
C THR A 90 16.12 -3.24 0.31
N ASP A 91 17.06 -3.40 -0.61
CA ASP A 91 17.68 -2.29 -1.35
C ASP A 91 17.42 -2.34 -2.86
N HIS A 92 16.86 -3.42 -3.42
CA HIS A 92 16.67 -3.55 -4.87
C HIS A 92 15.74 -2.47 -5.46
N TRP A 93 14.77 -1.98 -4.67
CA TRP A 93 13.88 -0.89 -5.07
C TRP A 93 14.58 0.49 -5.08
N LEU A 94 15.74 0.61 -4.41
CA LEU A 94 16.60 1.80 -4.41
C LEU A 94 17.42 1.86 -5.71
N ALA A 95 16.70 1.86 -6.82
CA ALA A 95 17.22 1.92 -8.16
C ALA A 95 16.56 3.07 -8.93
N ARG A 96 17.14 3.42 -10.08
CA ARG A 96 16.59 4.46 -10.95
C ARG A 96 15.17 4.15 -11.39
N PHE A 97 14.89 2.90 -11.74
CA PHE A 97 13.57 2.44 -12.14
C PHE A 97 13.29 1.11 -11.47
N ASP A 98 12.19 1.04 -10.72
CA ASP A 98 11.70 -0.21 -10.16
C ASP A 98 10.17 -0.19 -10.04
N HIS A 99 9.56 -1.37 -10.15
CA HIS A 99 8.11 -1.51 -10.09
C HIS A 99 7.53 -1.18 -8.71
N ASN A 100 8.31 -1.30 -7.63
CA ASN A 100 7.88 -0.88 -6.31
C ASN A 100 7.62 0.63 -6.23
N HIS A 101 8.16 1.45 -7.13
CA HIS A 101 7.87 2.88 -7.14
C HIS A 101 6.38 3.18 -7.35
N LEU A 102 5.70 2.39 -8.19
CA LEU A 102 4.25 2.49 -8.39
C LEU A 102 3.47 1.92 -7.19
N ARG A 103 3.99 0.88 -6.54
CA ARG A 103 3.41 0.35 -5.30
C ARG A 103 3.48 1.36 -4.16
N ILE A 104 4.60 2.07 -4.03
CA ILE A 104 4.78 3.15 -3.05
C ILE A 104 3.75 4.26 -3.29
N THR A 105 3.58 4.72 -4.52
CA THR A 105 2.52 5.70 -4.87
C THR A 105 1.15 5.21 -4.42
N ARG A 106 0.81 3.94 -4.69
CA ARG A 106 -0.46 3.33 -4.28
C ARG A 106 -0.63 3.29 -2.76
N ILE A 107 0.41 2.88 -2.03
CA ILE A 107 0.40 2.83 -0.56
C ILE A 107 0.15 4.22 0.02
N ILE A 108 0.88 5.24 -0.44
CA ILE A 108 0.72 6.62 0.04
C ILE A 108 -0.71 7.12 -0.20
N THR A 109 -1.23 6.93 -1.42
CA THR A 109 -2.60 7.36 -1.75
C THR A 109 -3.65 6.65 -0.88
N ALA A 110 -3.58 5.33 -0.77
CA ALA A 110 -4.56 4.56 0.00
C ALA A 110 -4.52 4.92 1.50
N VAL A 111 -3.33 5.03 2.08
CA VAL A 111 -3.17 5.41 3.50
C VAL A 111 -3.68 6.82 3.74
N ARG A 112 -3.34 7.78 2.88
CA ARG A 112 -3.86 9.16 2.97
C ARG A 112 -5.38 9.15 2.96
N ASP A 113 -5.98 8.40 2.05
CA ASP A 113 -7.43 8.40 1.84
C ASP A 113 -8.19 7.65 2.94
N LEU A 114 -7.60 6.62 3.56
CA LEU A 114 -8.31 5.74 4.51
C LEU A 114 -7.91 5.92 5.97
N LEU A 115 -6.67 6.32 6.24
CA LEU A 115 -6.13 6.51 7.60
C LEU A 115 -5.74 7.96 7.88
N GLY A 116 -5.67 8.79 6.84
CA GLY A 116 -5.38 10.21 6.94
C GLY A 116 -3.96 10.57 6.54
N ARG A 117 -3.77 11.86 6.28
CA ARG A 117 -2.53 12.41 5.72
C ARG A 117 -1.32 12.21 6.63
N GLU A 118 -1.48 12.31 7.94
CA GLU A 118 -0.37 12.22 8.89
C GLU A 118 0.30 10.83 8.86
N GLU A 119 -0.49 9.76 8.80
CA GLU A 119 0.03 8.39 8.67
C GLU A 119 0.77 8.20 7.34
N ALA A 120 0.20 8.71 6.24
CA ALA A 120 0.85 8.66 4.93
C ALA A 120 2.16 9.46 4.90
N ALA A 121 2.20 10.62 5.54
CA ALA A 121 3.38 11.48 5.63
C ALA A 121 4.53 10.79 6.40
N ARG A 122 4.22 10.11 7.52
CA ARG A 122 5.22 9.34 8.28
C ARG A 122 5.84 8.22 7.44
N PHE A 123 5.03 7.47 6.72
CA PHE A 123 5.51 6.43 5.81
C PHE A 123 6.39 7.01 4.69
N HIS A 124 5.92 8.08 4.04
CA HIS A 124 6.65 8.76 2.96
C HIS A 124 8.01 9.30 3.45
N ALA A 125 8.06 9.92 4.63
CA ALA A 125 9.30 10.43 5.22
C ALA A 125 10.33 9.31 5.45
N GLY A 126 9.89 8.14 5.92
CA GLY A 126 10.76 6.97 6.10
C GLY A 126 11.40 6.48 4.78
N LEU A 127 10.63 6.52 3.68
CA LEU A 127 11.14 6.19 2.35
C LEU A 127 12.17 7.22 1.86
N LEU A 128 11.89 8.52 2.01
CA LEU A 128 12.83 9.57 1.63
C LEU A 128 14.14 9.50 2.42
N ALA A 129 14.08 9.13 3.69
CA ALA A 129 15.28 8.90 4.50
C ALA A 129 16.13 7.75 3.93
N ARG A 130 15.49 6.65 3.52
CA ARG A 130 16.18 5.52 2.86
C ARG A 130 16.78 5.91 1.51
N VAL A 131 16.04 6.64 0.68
CA VAL A 131 16.52 7.15 -0.61
C VAL A 131 17.72 8.07 -0.42
N GLY A 132 17.65 9.00 0.54
CA GLY A 132 18.77 9.92 0.85
C GLY A 132 20.01 9.18 1.35
N ALA A 133 19.84 8.22 2.26
CA ALA A 133 20.93 7.40 2.78
C ALA A 133 21.64 6.57 1.68
N ALA A 134 20.92 6.20 0.61
CA ALA A 134 21.46 5.47 -0.53
C ALA A 134 22.03 6.38 -1.65
N GLY A 135 22.12 7.69 -1.42
CA GLY A 135 22.66 8.64 -2.41
C GLY A 135 21.66 9.08 -3.48
N GLY A 136 20.35 8.93 -3.25
CA GLY A 136 19.30 9.39 -4.14
C GLY A 136 19.16 8.59 -5.46
N PRO A 137 19.12 7.25 -5.45
CA PRO A 137 19.11 6.45 -6.68
C PRO A 137 17.78 6.51 -7.44
N VAL A 138 16.68 6.87 -6.78
CA VAL A 138 15.32 6.90 -7.35
C VAL A 138 15.15 8.09 -8.30
N ASN A 139 14.54 7.86 -9.46
CA ASN A 139 14.31 8.93 -10.43
C ASN A 139 13.35 10.03 -9.90
N ALA A 140 13.53 11.26 -10.40
CA ALA A 140 12.75 12.41 -9.96
C ALA A 140 11.25 12.33 -10.29
N GLU A 141 10.84 11.56 -11.30
CA GLU A 141 9.42 11.39 -11.64
C GLU A 141 8.68 10.56 -10.59
N SER A 142 9.26 9.45 -10.14
CA SER A 142 8.73 8.65 -9.05
C SER A 142 8.61 9.45 -7.75
N LEU A 143 9.62 10.25 -7.41
CA LEU A 143 9.57 11.13 -6.23
C LEU A 143 8.42 12.15 -6.33
N ARG A 144 8.21 12.77 -7.50
CA ARG A 144 7.05 13.66 -7.73
C ARG A 144 5.71 12.94 -7.64
N HIS A 145 5.63 11.69 -8.07
CA HIS A 145 4.41 10.89 -7.89
C HIS A 145 4.11 10.64 -6.42
N TRP A 146 5.12 10.36 -5.60
CA TRP A 146 4.94 10.15 -4.16
C TRP A 146 4.50 11.43 -3.45
N GLU A 147 5.09 12.56 -3.81
CA GLU A 147 4.70 13.87 -3.28
C GLU A 147 3.26 14.24 -3.66
N ARG A 148 2.87 14.05 -4.93
CA ARG A 148 1.48 14.24 -5.39
C ARG A 148 0.50 13.29 -4.71
N ALA A 149 0.91 12.04 -4.48
CA ALA A 149 0.10 11.06 -3.76
C ALA A 149 -0.13 11.48 -2.30
N LEU A 150 0.85 12.10 -1.65
CA LEU A 150 0.67 12.62 -0.30
C LEU A 150 -0.29 13.81 -0.26
N GLY A 151 -0.27 14.65 -1.30
CA GLY A 151 -1.11 15.83 -1.42
C GLY A 151 -0.61 17.03 -0.58
N PRO A 152 -1.25 18.20 -0.74
CA PRO A 152 -0.85 19.43 -0.06
C PRO A 152 -0.89 19.26 1.47
N ALA A 153 -0.06 20.05 2.17
CA ALA A 153 -0.03 20.12 3.62
C ALA A 153 -1.27 20.81 4.20
#